data_AF-A0A1E1XWA3-F1
#
_entry.id   AF-A0A1E1XWA3-F1
#
_cell.length_a   1.000
_cell.length_b   1.000
_cell.length_c   1.000
_cell.angle_alpha   90.00
_cell.angle_beta   90.00
_cell.angle_gamma   90.00
#
_symmetry.space_group_name_H-M   'P 1'
#
loop_
_entity.id
_entity.type
_entity.pdbx_description
1 polymer ?
#
loop_
_entity_poly.entity_id
_entity_poly.type
_entity_poly.pdbx_seq_one_letter_code
_entity_poly.pdbx_strand_id
1 'polypeptide(L)'
;QARTILLQSGLPQPVLAQIWNLSDIDSDGRLTCEEFVLAMHLVECVKAGDTLPAKLPLDLIPPSYRRKRSDSVQSSGAPVPELLGTLPGELSVEDKNLATFEDKRRANFEKGQAELEKRRQALLESQRKEQQERERKEREEQEKRERIRQEQERRRQLELEKQLARQRELEQEKEEQRRKALEQREAARREMERQRQLEWEKQRMQELLSQKQREQENISRLKGHRKTLVLQIEQVENKINEANQKLADTKKGVAEMKACIDEMRVERDTKMRELNETRLELKEIGDKMLLLNQEKLSHQGRLKTVAGTNNSYSLQMNSCGSKEISLNMLRSTLSNIEKEAELKQQDVDNNNAQLKELKDRLSDLVQQNEAMMREFTQKKQQVLALKKQKNS
;
A
#
# COMPACT_ATOMS: atom_id res chain seq x y z
N GLN A 1 -42.11 -16.87 -2.04
CA GLN A 1 -41.85 -15.60 -1.31
C GLN A 1 -41.72 -15.84 0.19
N ALA A 2 -42.65 -16.58 0.84
CA ALA A 2 -42.62 -16.93 2.27
C ALA A 2 -41.23 -17.21 2.88
N ARG A 3 -40.40 -18.07 2.25
CA ARG A 3 -39.03 -18.40 2.69
C ARG A 3 -38.15 -17.17 2.98
N THR A 4 -38.28 -16.09 2.22
CA THR A 4 -37.50 -14.85 2.43
C THR A 4 -37.94 -14.12 3.70
N ILE A 5 -39.25 -14.09 3.98
CA ILE A 5 -39.83 -13.46 5.17
C ILE A 5 -39.51 -14.29 6.42
N LEU A 6 -39.58 -15.63 6.31
CA LEU A 6 -39.16 -16.55 7.37
C LEU A 6 -37.67 -16.37 7.73
N LEU A 7 -36.79 -16.17 6.75
CA LEU A 7 -35.37 -15.86 7.01
C LEU A 7 -35.16 -14.49 7.68
N GLN A 8 -36.00 -13.49 7.36
CA GLN A 8 -35.98 -12.19 8.04
C GLN A 8 -36.42 -12.25 9.51
N SER A 9 -36.98 -13.36 9.98
CA SER A 9 -37.33 -13.53 11.40
C SER A 9 -36.11 -13.58 12.33
N GLY A 10 -34.92 -13.94 11.83
CA GLY A 10 -33.69 -14.08 12.61
C GLY A 10 -33.54 -15.41 13.36
N LEU A 11 -34.46 -16.37 13.20
CA LEU A 11 -34.31 -17.71 13.79
C LEU A 11 -33.27 -18.57 13.04
N PRO A 12 -32.60 -19.53 13.72
CA PRO A 12 -31.65 -20.44 13.07
C PRO A 12 -32.27 -21.26 11.94
N GLN A 13 -31.52 -21.45 10.86
CA GLN A 13 -31.95 -22.23 9.68
C GLN A 13 -32.55 -23.62 9.98
N PRO A 14 -32.03 -24.47 10.89
CA PRO A 14 -32.67 -25.76 11.19
C PRO A 14 -34.04 -25.60 11.87
N VAL A 15 -34.23 -24.56 12.70
CA VAL A 15 -35.52 -24.26 13.35
C VAL A 15 -36.53 -23.78 12.31
N LEU A 16 -36.11 -22.94 11.36
CA LEU A 16 -36.95 -22.52 10.23
C LEU A 16 -37.35 -23.69 9.31
N ALA A 17 -36.47 -24.69 9.14
CA ALA A 17 -36.81 -25.91 8.41
C ALA A 17 -37.84 -26.78 9.17
N GLN A 18 -37.75 -26.87 10.50
CA GLN A 18 -38.75 -27.56 11.31
C GLN A 18 -40.10 -26.84 11.28
N ILE A 19 -40.13 -25.50 11.35
CA ILE A 19 -41.36 -24.71 11.22
C ILE A 19 -41.99 -24.89 9.84
N TRP A 20 -41.19 -24.88 8.77
CA TRP A 20 -41.67 -25.15 7.41
C TRP A 20 -42.38 -26.51 7.34
N ASN A 21 -41.71 -27.59 7.78
CA ASN A 21 -42.25 -28.95 7.75
C ASN A 21 -43.47 -29.18 8.67
N LEU A 22 -43.74 -28.26 9.62
CA LEU A 22 -44.96 -28.27 10.46
C LEU A 22 -46.10 -27.44 9.86
N SER A 23 -45.79 -26.57 8.89
CA SER A 23 -46.74 -25.62 8.29
C SER A 23 -47.17 -26.01 6.87
N ASP A 24 -46.37 -26.80 6.16
CA ASP A 24 -46.59 -27.32 4.80
C ASP A 24 -47.45 -28.60 4.89
N ILE A 25 -48.77 -28.44 5.10
CA ILE A 25 -49.69 -29.48 5.56
C ILE A 25 -49.98 -30.51 4.46
N ASP A 26 -50.09 -30.08 3.21
CA ASP A 26 -50.24 -30.96 2.06
C ASP A 26 -48.91 -31.30 1.35
N SER A 27 -47.78 -30.74 1.83
CA SER A 27 -46.42 -31.02 1.37
C SER A 27 -46.17 -30.70 -0.11
N ASP A 28 -46.86 -29.71 -0.67
CA ASP A 28 -46.64 -29.23 -2.04
C ASP A 28 -45.40 -28.32 -2.19
N GLY A 29 -44.83 -27.84 -1.07
CA GLY A 29 -43.67 -26.95 -1.05
C GLY A 29 -44.00 -25.47 -1.22
N ARG A 30 -45.27 -25.05 -1.06
CA ARG A 30 -45.76 -23.70 -1.37
C ARG A 30 -46.83 -23.18 -0.40
N LEU A 31 -46.50 -23.12 0.90
CA LEU A 31 -47.30 -22.47 1.97
C LEU A 31 -48.35 -21.47 1.45
N THR A 32 -49.61 -21.90 1.51
CA THR A 32 -50.80 -21.09 1.21
C THR A 32 -50.95 -19.93 2.21
N CYS A 33 -51.97 -19.09 2.05
CA CYS A 33 -52.19 -17.96 2.98
C CYS A 33 -52.46 -18.42 4.42
N GLU A 34 -53.17 -19.55 4.60
CA GLU A 34 -53.50 -20.10 5.93
C GLU A 34 -52.27 -20.73 6.58
N GLU A 35 -51.50 -21.51 5.80
CA GLU A 35 -50.25 -22.13 6.22
C GLU A 35 -49.12 -21.11 6.48
N PHE A 36 -49.09 -20.00 5.76
CA PHE A 36 -48.16 -18.91 6.03
C PHE A 36 -48.48 -18.20 7.36
N VAL A 37 -49.76 -18.04 7.69
CA VAL A 37 -50.18 -17.54 9.03
C VAL A 37 -49.79 -18.52 10.12
N LEU A 38 -49.99 -19.84 9.91
CA LEU A 38 -49.54 -20.89 10.82
C LEU A 38 -48.01 -20.86 11.01
N ALA A 39 -47.24 -20.73 9.93
CA ALA A 39 -45.78 -20.62 9.98
C ALA A 39 -45.31 -19.38 10.75
N MET A 40 -46.01 -18.25 10.61
CA MET A 40 -45.67 -17.02 11.34
C MET A 40 -46.05 -17.11 12.83
N HIS A 41 -47.17 -17.73 13.17
CA HIS A 41 -47.53 -18.02 14.56
C HIS A 41 -46.48 -18.93 15.24
N LEU A 42 -46.03 -19.99 14.55
CA LEU A 42 -44.95 -20.86 15.06
C LEU A 42 -43.60 -20.12 15.23
N VAL A 43 -43.28 -19.17 14.36
CA VAL A 43 -42.11 -18.28 14.53
C VAL A 43 -42.25 -17.39 15.78
N GLU A 44 -43.45 -16.90 16.09
CA GLU A 44 -43.71 -16.07 17.27
C GLU A 44 -43.62 -16.87 18.57
N CYS A 45 -44.19 -18.09 18.63
CA CYS A 45 -44.07 -18.96 19.81
C CYS A 45 -42.60 -19.31 20.13
N VAL A 46 -41.79 -19.62 19.10
CA VAL A 46 -40.35 -19.87 19.28
C VAL A 46 -39.61 -18.61 19.77
N LYS A 47 -40.04 -17.42 19.36
CA LYS A 47 -39.48 -16.15 19.87
C LYS A 47 -39.93 -15.82 21.29
N ALA A 48 -41.10 -16.28 21.72
CA ALA A 48 -41.56 -16.19 23.10
C ALA A 48 -40.80 -17.15 24.04
N GLY A 49 -40.16 -18.18 23.48
CA GLY A 49 -39.36 -19.19 24.19
C GLY A 49 -39.98 -20.58 24.24
N ASP A 50 -41.14 -20.79 23.62
CA ASP A 50 -41.83 -22.08 23.63
C ASP A 50 -41.14 -23.11 22.72
N THR A 51 -41.06 -24.36 23.18
CA THR A 51 -40.50 -25.47 22.42
C THR A 51 -41.45 -25.92 21.31
N LEU A 52 -40.95 -26.03 20.07
CA LEU A 52 -41.75 -26.52 18.94
C LEU A 52 -42.32 -27.93 19.22
N PRO A 53 -43.64 -28.14 19.07
CA PRO A 53 -44.24 -29.46 19.25
C PRO A 53 -43.79 -30.41 18.14
N ALA A 54 -43.55 -31.67 18.48
CA ALA A 54 -43.05 -32.68 17.54
C ALA A 54 -44.07 -33.10 16.46
N LYS A 55 -45.36 -32.77 16.66
CA LYS A 55 -46.46 -32.91 15.69
C LYS A 55 -47.46 -31.77 15.95
N LEU A 56 -48.11 -31.26 14.90
CA LEU A 56 -49.12 -30.21 15.04
C LEU A 56 -50.37 -30.74 15.78
N PRO A 57 -50.86 -30.09 16.84
CA PRO A 57 -52.14 -30.45 17.46
C PRO A 57 -53.32 -30.08 16.55
N LEU A 58 -54.40 -30.87 16.65
CA LEU A 58 -55.55 -30.80 15.72
C LEU A 58 -56.29 -29.44 15.72
N ASP A 59 -56.17 -28.66 16.79
CA ASP A 59 -56.83 -27.36 16.94
C ASP A 59 -56.21 -26.24 16.10
N LEU A 60 -54.99 -26.44 15.58
CA LEU A 60 -54.28 -25.48 14.70
C LEU A 60 -54.53 -25.72 13.20
N ILE A 61 -55.38 -26.67 12.82
CA ILE A 61 -55.66 -26.98 11.41
C ILE A 61 -56.78 -26.06 10.88
N PRO A 62 -56.54 -25.27 9.81
CA PRO A 62 -57.54 -24.36 9.24
C PRO A 62 -58.85 -25.04 8.83
N PRO A 63 -60.01 -24.36 8.96
CA PRO A 63 -61.32 -24.93 8.60
C PRO A 63 -61.42 -25.40 7.14
N SER A 64 -60.68 -24.76 6.23
CA SER A 64 -60.75 -24.95 4.77
C SER A 64 -60.42 -26.37 4.31
N TYR A 65 -59.60 -27.12 5.06
CA TYR A 65 -59.28 -28.51 4.75
C TYR A 65 -60.38 -29.52 5.20
N ARG A 66 -61.49 -29.07 5.82
CA ARG A 66 -62.62 -29.91 6.28
C ARG A 66 -63.67 -30.20 5.17
N ARG A 67 -63.18 -30.84 4.08
CA ARG A 67 -63.88 -31.42 2.91
C ARG A 67 -65.41 -31.67 3.01
N LYS A 68 -66.20 -31.05 2.10
CA LYS A 68 -67.50 -31.57 1.57
C LYS A 68 -67.71 -31.18 0.08
N ARG A 69 -68.70 -31.80 -0.59
CA ARG A 69 -69.11 -31.63 -2.00
C ARG A 69 -70.65 -31.44 -2.11
N SER A 70 -71.14 -30.68 -3.10
CA SER A 70 -72.40 -30.84 -3.88
C SER A 70 -72.85 -29.52 -4.55
N ASP A 71 -73.89 -29.45 -5.41
CA ASP A 71 -74.09 -30.02 -6.77
C ASP A 71 -75.33 -29.32 -7.43
N SER A 72 -75.55 -29.50 -8.76
CA SER A 72 -76.82 -29.27 -9.54
C SER A 72 -77.50 -27.85 -9.62
N VAL A 73 -78.62 -27.65 -10.36
CA VAL A 73 -78.84 -27.52 -11.85
C VAL A 73 -80.31 -27.11 -12.21
N GLN A 74 -80.64 -26.71 -13.46
CA GLN A 74 -82.00 -26.57 -14.12
C GLN A 74 -82.95 -25.36 -13.75
N SER A 75 -84.05 -24.98 -14.47
CA SER A 75 -84.44 -25.01 -15.92
C SER A 75 -85.86 -24.41 -16.26
N SER A 76 -86.07 -23.86 -17.49
CA SER A 76 -87.27 -23.89 -18.42
C SER A 76 -88.71 -23.39 -18.07
N GLY A 77 -89.46 -22.88 -19.11
CA GLY A 77 -90.94 -22.65 -19.14
C GLY A 77 -91.50 -22.04 -20.46
N ALA A 78 -92.81 -22.22 -20.83
CA ALA A 78 -93.41 -21.86 -22.14
C ALA A 78 -94.98 -21.55 -22.14
N PRO A 79 -95.63 -21.06 -23.24
CA PRO A 79 -96.99 -20.42 -23.26
C PRO A 79 -98.13 -21.05 -24.16
N VAL A 80 -99.38 -20.52 -24.16
CA VAL A 80 -100.54 -20.87 -25.08
C VAL A 80 -101.69 -19.79 -25.23
N PRO A 81 -102.63 -19.86 -26.25
CA PRO A 81 -103.64 -18.83 -26.64
C PRO A 81 -105.13 -19.32 -26.90
N GLU A 82 -106.05 -18.47 -27.48
CA GLU A 82 -107.37 -18.77 -28.17
C GLU A 82 -108.00 -17.46 -28.80
N LEU A 83 -109.17 -17.38 -29.51
CA LEU A 83 -109.81 -18.09 -30.67
C LEU A 83 -111.13 -17.35 -31.20
N LEU A 84 -111.85 -17.89 -32.23
CA LEU A 84 -113.22 -17.54 -32.77
C LEU A 84 -113.37 -16.21 -33.60
N GLY A 85 -114.32 -15.92 -34.54
CA GLY A 85 -115.49 -16.55 -35.25
C GLY A 85 -115.82 -15.77 -36.57
N THR A 86 -116.97 -15.72 -37.31
CA THR A 86 -118.37 -16.26 -37.32
C THR A 86 -119.01 -16.08 -38.75
N LEU A 87 -120.21 -16.61 -39.09
CA LEU A 87 -120.90 -16.65 -40.44
C LEU A 87 -122.46 -16.41 -40.33
N PRO A 88 -123.42 -16.56 -41.33
CA PRO A 88 -123.41 -17.05 -42.76
C PRO A 88 -124.39 -16.35 -43.79
N GLY A 89 -124.64 -16.95 -44.99
CA GLY A 89 -125.87 -16.83 -45.86
C GLY A 89 -125.77 -16.11 -47.25
N GLU A 90 -126.68 -16.22 -48.26
CA GLU A 90 -127.66 -17.28 -48.69
C GLU A 90 -128.40 -16.97 -50.06
N LEU A 91 -129.39 -17.79 -50.49
CA LEU A 91 -130.44 -17.63 -51.57
C LEU A 91 -130.23 -18.12 -53.06
N SER A 92 -131.18 -17.82 -53.99
CA SER A 92 -131.82 -18.75 -54.99
C SER A 92 -132.65 -18.04 -56.14
N VAL A 93 -133.20 -18.58 -57.27
CA VAL A 93 -133.19 -19.84 -58.11
C VAL A 93 -134.02 -19.68 -59.44
N GLU A 94 -133.63 -20.31 -60.58
CA GLU A 94 -134.35 -20.62 -61.89
C GLU A 94 -135.25 -19.52 -62.59
N ASP A 95 -135.99 -19.66 -63.74
CA ASP A 95 -136.30 -20.80 -64.65
C ASP A 95 -136.56 -20.54 -66.20
N LYS A 96 -136.59 -21.67 -66.94
CA LYS A 96 -136.96 -22.13 -68.32
C LYS A 96 -137.94 -21.40 -69.29
N ASN A 97 -137.52 -21.43 -70.57
CA ASN A 97 -138.21 -21.96 -71.80
C ASN A 97 -139.15 -21.15 -72.76
N LEU A 98 -138.88 -21.44 -74.06
CA LEU A 98 -139.75 -21.60 -75.25
C LEU A 98 -140.15 -20.41 -76.16
N ALA A 99 -140.49 -20.79 -77.41
CA ALA A 99 -140.55 -20.00 -78.66
C ALA A 99 -141.95 -19.37 -78.93
N THR A 100 -142.30 -18.70 -80.05
CA THR A 100 -141.86 -18.85 -81.45
C THR A 100 -142.26 -17.62 -82.32
N PHE A 101 -141.46 -17.31 -83.37
CA PHE A 101 -141.75 -16.84 -84.75
C PHE A 101 -143.11 -16.14 -85.12
N GLU A 102 -143.26 -15.23 -86.11
CA GLU A 102 -142.39 -14.37 -86.97
C GLU A 102 -143.29 -13.49 -87.91
N ASP A 103 -142.86 -12.53 -88.76
CA ASP A 103 -141.67 -11.66 -88.78
C ASP A 103 -141.94 -10.22 -89.32
N LYS A 104 -143.18 -9.81 -89.59
CA LYS A 104 -143.46 -8.53 -90.33
C LYS A 104 -143.97 -7.36 -89.49
N ARG A 105 -143.97 -7.52 -88.16
CA ARG A 105 -144.03 -6.40 -87.19
C ARG A 105 -142.64 -6.07 -86.61
N ARG A 106 -141.64 -6.95 -86.81
CA ARG A 106 -140.34 -6.94 -86.12
C ARG A 106 -139.53 -5.67 -86.42
N ALA A 107 -139.30 -5.32 -87.69
CA ALA A 107 -138.40 -4.23 -88.09
C ALA A 107 -138.61 -2.84 -87.45
N ASN A 108 -139.85 -2.44 -87.10
CA ASN A 108 -140.09 -1.16 -86.41
C ASN A 108 -139.87 -1.26 -84.89
N PHE A 109 -140.23 -2.39 -84.28
CA PHE A 109 -139.91 -2.70 -82.88
C PHE A 109 -138.39 -2.85 -82.70
N GLU A 110 -137.74 -3.50 -83.65
CA GLU A 110 -136.30 -3.77 -83.70
C GLU A 110 -135.45 -2.51 -83.89
N LYS A 111 -135.92 -1.50 -84.64
CA LYS A 111 -135.27 -0.17 -84.67
C LYS A 111 -135.35 0.52 -83.30
N GLY A 112 -136.52 0.50 -82.65
CA GLY A 112 -136.69 1.06 -81.31
C GLY A 112 -135.85 0.32 -80.26
N GLN A 113 -135.82 -1.02 -80.33
CA GLN A 113 -134.93 -1.83 -79.51
C GLN A 113 -133.46 -1.54 -79.80
N ALA A 114 -133.02 -1.47 -81.06
CA ALA A 114 -131.63 -1.20 -81.39
C ALA A 114 -131.15 0.18 -80.93
N GLU A 115 -132.01 1.21 -80.97
CA GLU A 115 -131.67 2.52 -80.37
C GLU A 115 -131.57 2.41 -78.84
N LEU A 116 -132.53 1.75 -78.19
CA LEU A 116 -132.55 1.58 -76.73
C LEU A 116 -131.40 0.69 -76.24
N GLU A 117 -131.01 -0.31 -77.01
CA GLU A 117 -129.90 -1.22 -76.77
C GLU A 117 -128.55 -0.52 -77.02
N LYS A 118 -128.43 0.30 -78.06
CA LYS A 118 -127.27 1.16 -78.28
C LYS A 118 -127.12 2.22 -77.16
N ARG A 119 -128.25 2.71 -76.61
CA ARG A 119 -128.27 3.63 -75.47
C ARG A 119 -127.91 2.94 -74.16
N ARG A 120 -128.34 1.68 -73.96
CA ARG A 120 -127.88 0.79 -72.87
C ARG A 120 -126.38 0.50 -72.98
N GLN A 121 -125.89 0.14 -74.17
CA GLN A 121 -124.47 -0.13 -74.42
C GLN A 121 -123.61 1.12 -74.19
N ALA A 122 -124.03 2.29 -74.66
CA ALA A 122 -123.33 3.55 -74.37
C ALA A 122 -123.32 3.88 -72.86
N LEU A 123 -124.40 3.59 -72.13
CA LEU A 123 -124.48 3.80 -70.69
C LEU A 123 -123.63 2.79 -69.90
N LEU A 124 -123.61 1.51 -70.32
CA LEU A 124 -122.70 0.48 -69.80
C LEU A 124 -121.23 0.80 -70.11
N GLU A 125 -120.91 1.32 -71.30
CA GLU A 125 -119.55 1.71 -71.67
C GLU A 125 -119.11 2.96 -70.91
N SER A 126 -120.02 3.92 -70.70
CA SER A 126 -119.80 5.08 -69.83
C SER A 126 -119.55 4.66 -68.38
N GLN A 127 -120.40 3.79 -67.82
CA GLN A 127 -120.26 3.25 -66.47
C GLN A 127 -118.99 2.42 -66.32
N ARG A 128 -118.60 1.62 -67.32
CA ARG A 128 -117.35 0.86 -67.34
C ARG A 128 -116.12 1.76 -67.43
N LYS A 129 -116.16 2.83 -68.23
CA LYS A 129 -115.07 3.82 -68.31
C LYS A 129 -114.94 4.59 -67.00
N GLU A 130 -116.05 5.02 -66.42
CA GLU A 130 -116.08 5.69 -65.13
C GLU A 130 -115.56 4.76 -64.01
N GLN A 131 -115.97 3.49 -64.01
CA GLN A 131 -115.46 2.49 -63.06
C GLN A 131 -113.96 2.23 -63.25
N GLN A 132 -113.47 2.12 -64.49
CA GLN A 132 -112.03 2.00 -64.77
C GLN A 132 -111.24 3.26 -64.37
N GLU A 133 -111.82 4.45 -64.53
CA GLU A 133 -111.18 5.71 -64.10
C GLU A 133 -111.19 5.86 -62.58
N ARG A 134 -112.26 5.44 -61.90
CA ARG A 134 -112.34 5.34 -60.44
C ARG A 134 -111.31 4.33 -59.91
N GLU A 135 -111.28 3.10 -60.44
CA GLU A 135 -110.28 2.08 -60.08
C GLU A 135 -108.84 2.57 -60.31
N ARG A 136 -108.59 3.30 -61.41
CA ARG A 136 -107.28 3.88 -61.69
C ARG A 136 -106.92 4.96 -60.68
N LYS A 137 -107.83 5.91 -60.40
CA LYS A 137 -107.64 6.96 -59.40
C LYS A 137 -107.45 6.37 -58.00
N GLU A 138 -108.18 5.32 -57.67
CA GLU A 138 -108.05 4.59 -56.41
C GLU A 138 -106.69 3.90 -56.30
N ARG A 139 -106.21 3.20 -57.34
CA ARG A 139 -104.84 2.65 -57.37
C ARG A 139 -103.78 3.75 -57.26
N GLU A 140 -103.93 4.85 -57.98
CA GLU A 140 -103.01 6.00 -57.89
C GLU A 140 -103.05 6.68 -56.51
N GLU A 141 -104.18 6.65 -55.79
CA GLU A 141 -104.29 7.11 -54.40
C GLU A 141 -103.71 6.10 -53.40
N GLN A 142 -103.96 4.80 -53.57
CA GLN A 142 -103.40 3.73 -52.75
C GLN A 142 -101.86 3.76 -52.85
N GLU A 143 -101.30 3.83 -54.06
CA GLU A 143 -99.86 4.02 -54.27
C GLU A 143 -99.32 5.29 -53.59
N LYS A 144 -100.03 6.43 -53.67
CA LYS A 144 -99.61 7.66 -52.99
C LYS A 144 -99.62 7.50 -51.47
N ARG A 145 -100.66 6.87 -50.91
CA ARG A 145 -100.79 6.57 -49.47
C ARG A 145 -99.69 5.61 -49.00
N GLU A 146 -99.37 4.59 -49.78
CA GLU A 146 -98.28 3.64 -49.49
C GLU A 146 -96.89 4.29 -49.59
N ARG A 147 -96.64 5.09 -50.63
CA ARG A 147 -95.38 5.85 -50.77
C ARG A 147 -95.19 6.80 -49.58
N ILE A 148 -96.22 7.55 -49.19
CA ILE A 148 -96.19 8.42 -48.00
C ILE A 148 -95.94 7.61 -46.72
N ARG A 149 -96.56 6.44 -46.56
CA ARG A 149 -96.31 5.55 -45.41
C ARG A 149 -94.85 5.07 -45.37
N GLN A 150 -94.32 4.56 -46.50
CA GLN A 150 -92.93 4.10 -46.61
C GLN A 150 -91.90 5.24 -46.45
N GLU A 151 -92.25 6.46 -46.85
CA GLU A 151 -91.42 7.65 -46.65
C GLU A 151 -91.42 8.11 -45.19
N GLN A 152 -92.59 8.14 -44.53
CA GLN A 152 -92.68 8.38 -43.09
C GLN A 152 -91.93 7.32 -42.27
N GLU A 153 -92.01 6.05 -42.69
CA GLU A 153 -91.31 4.94 -42.03
C GLU A 153 -89.79 5.04 -42.20
N ARG A 154 -89.30 5.27 -43.43
CA ARG A 154 -87.87 5.57 -43.67
C ARG A 154 -87.40 6.82 -42.94
N ARG A 155 -88.22 7.87 -42.86
CA ARG A 155 -87.88 9.09 -42.10
C ARG A 155 -87.75 8.81 -40.60
N ARG A 156 -88.64 7.98 -40.01
CA ARG A 156 -88.53 7.53 -38.61
C ARG A 156 -87.28 6.66 -38.39
N GLN A 157 -86.97 5.76 -39.31
CA GLN A 157 -85.76 4.93 -39.24
C GLN A 157 -84.48 5.78 -39.30
N LEU A 158 -84.38 6.71 -40.26
CA LEU A 158 -83.26 7.65 -40.38
C LEU A 158 -83.14 8.60 -39.17
N GLU A 159 -84.27 9.00 -38.57
CA GLU A 159 -84.26 9.84 -37.36
C GLU A 159 -83.77 9.06 -36.14
N LEU A 160 -84.20 7.80 -35.98
CA LEU A 160 -83.70 6.88 -34.93
C LEU A 160 -82.21 6.56 -35.13
N GLU A 161 -81.79 6.25 -36.36
CA GLU A 161 -80.39 6.04 -36.72
C GLU A 161 -79.54 7.29 -36.40
N LYS A 162 -80.03 8.49 -36.75
CA LYS A 162 -79.38 9.76 -36.43
C LYS A 162 -79.39 10.10 -34.93
N GLN A 163 -80.29 9.51 -34.12
CA GLN A 163 -80.21 9.59 -32.66
C GLN A 163 -79.15 8.63 -32.11
N LEU A 164 -79.13 7.38 -32.57
CA LEU A 164 -78.12 6.37 -32.20
C LEU A 164 -76.70 6.77 -32.62
N ALA A 165 -76.53 7.39 -33.79
CA ALA A 165 -75.26 7.95 -34.24
C ALA A 165 -74.74 9.03 -33.29
N ARG A 166 -75.58 10.04 -32.97
CA ARG A 166 -75.23 11.09 -32.00
C ARG A 166 -74.96 10.56 -30.59
N GLN A 167 -75.65 9.49 -30.19
CA GLN A 167 -75.38 8.82 -28.91
C GLN A 167 -74.00 8.15 -28.91
N ARG A 168 -73.63 7.47 -30.00
CA ARG A 168 -72.29 6.87 -30.19
C ARG A 168 -71.19 7.91 -30.29
N GLU A 169 -71.42 9.03 -30.99
CA GLU A 169 -70.47 10.16 -31.05
C GLU A 169 -70.20 10.73 -29.64
N LEU A 170 -71.25 10.98 -28.86
CA LEU A 170 -71.13 11.46 -27.47
C LEU A 170 -70.55 10.43 -26.50
N GLU A 171 -70.59 9.14 -26.82
CA GLU A 171 -69.96 8.07 -26.05
C GLU A 171 -68.47 7.95 -26.40
N GLN A 172 -68.13 7.98 -27.69
CA GLN A 172 -66.75 8.00 -28.19
C GLN A 172 -66.00 9.25 -27.71
N GLU A 173 -66.62 10.43 -27.73
CA GLU A 173 -65.99 11.65 -27.21
C GLU A 173 -65.68 11.51 -25.71
N LYS A 174 -66.61 10.96 -24.91
CA LYS A 174 -66.39 10.70 -23.48
C LYS A 174 -65.34 9.62 -23.23
N GLU A 175 -65.27 8.60 -24.07
CA GLU A 175 -64.24 7.57 -24.00
C GLU A 175 -62.87 8.15 -24.37
N GLU A 176 -62.77 8.98 -25.41
CA GLU A 176 -61.52 9.64 -25.79
C GLU A 176 -61.07 10.66 -24.73
N GLN A 177 -61.99 11.45 -24.16
CA GLN A 177 -61.72 12.33 -23.02
C GLN A 177 -61.23 11.54 -21.80
N ARG A 178 -61.86 10.39 -21.48
CA ARG A 178 -61.39 9.48 -20.42
C ARG A 178 -60.01 8.92 -20.71
N ARG A 179 -59.74 8.51 -21.96
CA ARG A 179 -58.43 7.97 -22.37
C ARG A 179 -57.34 9.03 -22.27
N LYS A 180 -57.59 10.25 -22.78
CA LYS A 180 -56.70 11.42 -22.64
C LYS A 180 -56.45 11.78 -21.17
N ALA A 181 -57.47 11.75 -20.32
CA ALA A 181 -57.32 12.02 -18.88
C ALA A 181 -56.52 10.92 -18.15
N LEU A 182 -56.70 9.65 -18.52
CA LEU A 182 -55.88 8.54 -17.99
C LEU A 182 -54.42 8.66 -18.47
N GLU A 183 -54.21 8.93 -19.75
CA GLU A 183 -52.88 9.11 -20.37
C GLU A 183 -52.12 10.31 -19.76
N GLN A 184 -52.79 11.45 -19.56
CA GLN A 184 -52.23 12.60 -18.84
C GLN A 184 -51.91 12.27 -17.38
N ARG A 185 -52.80 11.55 -16.67
CA ARG A 185 -52.58 11.13 -15.28
C ARG A 185 -51.42 10.13 -15.15
N GLU A 186 -51.23 9.26 -16.14
CA GLU A 186 -50.13 8.32 -16.17
C GLU A 186 -48.81 9.01 -16.56
N ALA A 187 -48.82 9.90 -17.54
CA ALA A 187 -47.66 10.75 -17.88
C ALA A 187 -47.21 11.60 -16.69
N ALA A 188 -48.15 12.22 -15.95
CA ALA A 188 -47.85 12.96 -14.73
C ALA A 188 -47.26 12.06 -13.62
N ARG A 189 -47.72 10.81 -13.49
CA ARG A 189 -47.09 9.84 -12.56
C ARG A 189 -45.66 9.50 -12.97
N ARG A 190 -45.42 9.20 -14.25
CA ARG A 190 -44.09 8.88 -14.78
C ARG A 190 -43.11 10.05 -14.61
N GLU A 191 -43.56 11.28 -14.83
CA GLU A 191 -42.74 12.48 -14.66
C GLU A 191 -42.44 12.77 -13.18
N MET A 192 -43.42 12.63 -12.28
CA MET A 192 -43.19 12.73 -10.83
C MET A 192 -42.22 11.64 -10.32
N GLU A 193 -42.29 10.42 -10.87
CA GLU A 193 -41.37 9.33 -10.54
C GLU A 193 -39.95 9.62 -11.06
N ARG A 194 -39.83 10.12 -12.30
CA ARG A 194 -38.56 10.60 -12.89
C ARG A 194 -37.94 11.72 -12.06
N GLN A 195 -38.72 12.70 -11.63
CA GLN A 195 -38.24 13.79 -10.77
C GLN A 195 -37.77 13.26 -9.42
N ARG A 196 -38.53 12.36 -8.78
CA ARG A 196 -38.12 11.71 -7.53
C ARG A 196 -36.82 10.91 -7.66
N GLN A 197 -36.61 10.24 -8.81
CA GLN A 197 -35.34 9.56 -9.11
C GLN A 197 -34.18 10.56 -9.23
N LEU A 198 -34.34 11.63 -10.00
CA LEU A 198 -33.33 12.68 -10.18
C LEU A 198 -33.01 13.42 -8.86
N GLU A 199 -34.01 13.67 -8.01
CA GLU A 199 -33.81 14.23 -6.67
C GLU A 199 -33.06 13.27 -5.76
N TRP A 200 -33.40 11.97 -5.78
CA TRP A 200 -32.69 10.94 -5.02
C TRP A 200 -31.23 10.79 -5.49
N GLU A 201 -30.97 10.76 -6.80
CA GLU A 201 -29.61 10.73 -7.36
C GLU A 201 -28.83 11.98 -6.97
N LYS A 202 -29.44 13.16 -7.02
CA LYS A 202 -28.83 14.44 -6.61
C LYS A 202 -28.51 14.46 -5.12
N GLN A 203 -29.43 14.01 -4.26
CA GLN A 203 -29.20 13.84 -2.82
C GLN A 203 -28.04 12.86 -2.58
N ARG A 204 -28.06 11.70 -3.24
CA ARG A 204 -27.02 10.67 -3.10
C ARG A 204 -25.65 11.13 -3.58
N MET A 205 -25.60 11.92 -4.66
CA MET A 205 -24.39 12.58 -5.12
C MET A 205 -23.87 13.60 -4.10
N GLN A 206 -24.77 14.40 -3.51
CA GLN A 206 -24.42 15.39 -2.47
C GLN A 206 -23.94 14.73 -1.16
N GLU A 207 -24.52 13.59 -0.76
CA GLU A 207 -24.04 12.75 0.34
C GLU A 207 -22.60 12.27 0.09
N LEU A 208 -22.35 11.68 -1.08
CA LEU A 208 -21.03 11.17 -1.47
C LEU A 208 -19.98 12.29 -1.56
N LEU A 209 -20.36 13.48 -2.05
CA LEU A 209 -19.50 14.65 -2.05
C LEU A 209 -19.21 15.15 -0.63
N SER A 210 -20.21 15.17 0.27
CA SER A 210 -20.01 15.53 1.68
C SER A 210 -19.13 14.51 2.42
N GLN A 211 -19.30 13.21 2.13
CA GLN A 211 -18.44 12.16 2.68
C GLN A 211 -17.00 12.31 2.19
N LYS A 212 -16.80 12.48 0.87
CA LYS A 212 -15.48 12.76 0.26
C LYS A 212 -14.80 13.97 0.91
N GLN A 213 -15.56 15.05 1.17
CA GLN A 213 -15.03 16.25 1.82
C GLN A 213 -14.60 15.98 3.27
N ARG A 214 -15.44 15.30 4.08
CA ARG A 214 -15.08 14.89 5.45
C ARG A 214 -13.84 14.01 5.49
N GLU A 215 -13.69 13.08 4.55
CA GLU A 215 -12.47 12.25 4.49
C GLU A 215 -11.25 13.03 4.02
N GLN A 216 -11.40 13.99 3.10
CA GLN A 216 -10.30 14.89 2.73
C GLN A 216 -9.87 15.79 3.91
N GLU A 217 -10.81 16.21 4.76
CA GLU A 217 -10.55 16.92 6.01
C GLU A 217 -9.88 16.02 7.06
N ASN A 218 -10.35 14.77 7.23
CA ASN A 218 -9.69 13.76 8.08
C ASN A 218 -8.24 13.52 7.64
N ILE A 219 -8.01 13.31 6.35
CA ILE A 219 -6.68 13.13 5.76
C ILE A 219 -5.81 14.38 5.98
N SER A 220 -6.38 15.58 5.89
CA SER A 220 -5.65 16.84 6.12
C SER A 220 -5.28 17.02 7.59
N ARG A 221 -6.18 16.71 8.52
CA ARG A 221 -5.95 16.67 9.97
C ARG A 221 -4.86 15.64 10.34
N LEU A 222 -4.93 14.43 9.79
CA LEU A 222 -3.92 13.38 10.00
C LEU A 222 -2.55 13.76 9.41
N LYS A 223 -2.51 14.39 8.22
CA LYS A 223 -1.27 14.97 7.65
C LYS A 223 -0.68 16.06 8.56
N GLY A 224 -1.52 16.88 9.18
CA GLY A 224 -1.11 17.87 10.18
C GLY A 224 -0.49 17.21 11.42
N HIS A 225 -1.23 16.30 12.06
CA HIS A 225 -0.76 15.57 13.24
C HIS A 225 0.54 14.79 12.99
N ARG A 226 0.68 14.15 11.81
CA ARG A 226 1.91 13.48 11.39
C ARG A 226 3.11 14.45 11.32
N LYS A 227 2.92 15.69 10.83
CA LYS A 227 3.99 16.71 10.85
C LYS A 227 4.39 17.07 12.29
N THR A 228 3.42 17.23 13.20
CA THR A 228 3.69 17.49 14.63
C THR A 228 4.48 16.35 15.27
N LEU A 229 4.12 15.09 15.01
CA LEU A 229 4.85 13.93 15.53
C LEU A 229 6.29 13.85 14.99
N VAL A 230 6.51 14.15 13.70
CA VAL A 230 7.87 14.20 13.13
C VAL A 230 8.73 15.26 13.83
N LEU A 231 8.21 16.48 14.04
CA LEU A 231 8.92 17.54 14.76
C LEU A 231 9.18 17.19 16.23
N GLN A 232 8.30 16.40 16.87
CA GLN A 232 8.52 15.90 18.23
C GLN A 232 9.62 14.83 18.28
N ILE A 233 9.69 13.94 17.29
CA ILE A 233 10.77 12.95 17.15
C ILE A 233 12.11 13.67 16.95
N GLU A 234 12.18 14.60 15.99
CA GLU A 234 13.37 15.42 15.73
C GLU A 234 13.82 16.19 16.98
N GLN A 235 12.90 16.74 17.77
CA GLN A 235 13.24 17.40 19.04
C GLN A 235 13.79 16.43 20.10
N VAL A 236 13.35 15.17 20.12
CA VAL A 236 13.86 14.13 21.03
C VAL A 236 15.22 13.61 20.56
N GLU A 237 15.42 13.40 19.25
CA GLU A 237 16.70 13.01 18.66
C GLU A 237 17.79 14.06 18.95
N ASN A 238 17.49 15.35 18.80
CA ASN A 238 18.40 16.42 19.17
C ASN A 238 18.78 16.40 20.67
N LYS A 239 17.82 16.16 21.57
CA LYS A 239 18.08 16.00 23.02
C LYS A 239 18.94 14.77 23.33
N ILE A 240 18.75 13.66 22.61
CA ILE A 240 19.57 12.45 22.73
C ILE A 240 21.00 12.74 22.26
N ASN A 241 21.18 13.47 21.16
CA ASN A 241 22.50 13.86 20.65
C ASN A 241 23.23 14.80 21.63
N GLU A 242 22.54 15.80 22.19
CA GLU A 242 23.08 16.64 23.27
C GLU A 242 23.51 15.82 24.50
N ALA A 243 22.68 14.87 24.94
CA ALA A 243 22.99 14.03 26.09
C ALA A 243 24.18 13.09 25.82
N ASN A 244 24.28 12.53 24.61
CA ASN A 244 25.41 11.71 24.18
C ASN A 244 26.71 12.52 24.11
N GLN A 245 26.67 13.77 23.63
CA GLN A 245 27.84 14.66 23.64
C GLN A 245 28.30 14.96 25.07
N LYS A 246 27.38 15.38 25.95
CA LYS A 246 27.68 15.64 27.38
C LYS A 246 28.22 14.38 28.08
N LEU A 247 27.77 13.18 27.69
CA LEU A 247 28.29 11.90 28.17
C LEU A 247 29.69 11.57 27.60
N ALA A 248 30.01 11.97 26.38
CA ALA A 248 31.35 11.83 25.80
C ALA A 248 32.34 12.79 26.48
N ASP A 249 31.96 14.05 26.68
CA ASP A 249 32.79 15.08 27.33
C ASP A 249 33.11 14.72 28.79
N THR A 250 32.11 14.24 29.54
CA THR A 250 32.32 13.77 30.92
C THR A 250 33.17 12.49 30.98
N LYS A 251 33.01 11.54 30.05
CA LYS A 251 33.91 10.36 29.93
C LYS A 251 35.35 10.79 29.62
N LYS A 252 35.55 11.79 28.75
CA LYS A 252 36.87 12.35 28.43
C LYS A 252 37.52 12.97 29.67
N GLY A 253 36.79 13.85 30.40
CA GLY A 253 37.30 14.46 31.64
C GLY A 253 37.61 13.43 32.74
N VAL A 254 36.83 12.33 32.84
CA VAL A 254 37.14 11.22 33.76
C VAL A 254 38.40 10.45 33.33
N ALA A 255 38.63 10.26 32.03
CA ALA A 255 39.86 9.63 31.53
C ALA A 255 41.10 10.52 31.76
N GLU A 256 40.98 11.83 31.53
CA GLU A 256 42.03 12.82 31.78
C GLU A 256 42.39 12.90 33.28
N MET A 257 41.38 12.99 34.14
CA MET A 257 41.57 12.94 35.60
C MET A 257 42.22 11.64 36.06
N LYS A 258 41.83 10.49 35.47
CA LYS A 258 42.46 9.21 35.77
C LYS A 258 43.94 9.18 35.35
N ALA A 259 44.26 9.68 34.15
CA ALA A 259 45.64 9.74 33.67
C ALA A 259 46.52 10.57 34.62
N CYS A 260 46.05 11.75 35.03
CA CYS A 260 46.74 12.59 36.01
C CYS A 260 46.94 11.88 37.37
N ILE A 261 45.92 11.14 37.86
CA ILE A 261 46.04 10.34 39.10
C ILE A 261 47.09 9.23 38.95
N ASP A 262 47.16 8.57 37.80
CA ASP A 262 48.13 7.50 37.52
C ASP A 262 49.55 8.06 37.29
N GLU A 263 49.71 9.26 36.74
CA GLU A 263 50.97 10.02 36.69
C GLU A 263 51.45 10.40 38.11
N MET A 264 50.59 10.99 38.95
CA MET A 264 50.90 11.32 40.35
C MET A 264 51.29 10.09 41.18
N ARG A 265 50.74 8.90 40.85
CA ARG A 265 51.15 7.63 41.46
C ARG A 265 52.58 7.26 41.06
N VAL A 266 52.92 7.34 39.77
CA VAL A 266 54.27 7.04 39.26
C VAL A 266 55.32 8.01 39.81
N GLU A 267 55.00 9.30 39.93
CA GLU A 267 55.87 10.29 40.60
C GLU A 267 56.08 9.93 42.07
N ARG A 268 55.01 9.71 42.83
CA ARG A 268 55.08 9.33 44.24
C ARG A 268 55.88 8.04 44.46
N ASP A 269 55.68 7.02 43.63
CA ASP A 269 56.42 5.76 43.74
C ASP A 269 57.90 5.90 43.33
N THR A 270 58.22 6.86 42.47
CA THR A 270 59.61 7.23 42.14
C THR A 270 60.27 8.02 43.26
N LYS A 271 59.59 9.00 43.86
CA LYS A 271 60.07 9.73 45.04
C LYS A 271 60.24 8.81 46.26
N MET A 272 59.36 7.82 46.44
CA MET A 272 59.53 6.77 47.45
C MET A 272 60.76 5.88 47.19
N ARG A 273 61.15 5.66 45.92
CA ARG A 273 62.36 4.93 45.55
C ARG A 273 63.61 5.74 45.93
N GLU A 274 63.68 7.00 45.48
CA GLU A 274 64.77 7.94 45.79
C GLU A 274 64.97 8.12 47.31
N LEU A 275 63.89 8.22 48.07
CA LEU A 275 63.93 8.36 49.54
C LEU A 275 64.46 7.08 50.21
N ASN A 276 64.09 5.89 49.72
CA ASN A 276 64.63 4.63 50.24
C ASN A 276 66.11 4.42 49.87
N GLU A 277 66.52 4.87 48.68
CA GLU A 277 67.90 4.81 48.19
C GLU A 277 68.83 5.73 48.99
N THR A 278 68.49 7.02 49.10
CA THR A 278 69.22 7.98 49.94
C THR A 278 69.22 7.58 51.43
N ARG A 279 68.17 6.92 51.92
CA ARG A 279 68.14 6.35 53.28
C ARG A 279 69.08 5.16 53.45
N LEU A 280 69.33 4.38 52.39
CA LEU A 280 70.32 3.30 52.39
C LEU A 280 71.75 3.88 52.37
N GLU A 281 72.01 4.89 51.52
CA GLU A 281 73.29 5.61 51.48
C GLU A 281 73.64 6.22 52.85
N LEU A 282 72.68 6.90 53.49
CA LEU A 282 72.85 7.46 54.83
C LEU A 282 73.19 6.38 55.87
N LYS A 283 72.59 5.18 55.75
CA LYS A 283 72.93 4.05 56.61
C LYS A 283 74.36 3.57 56.34
N GLU A 284 74.74 3.38 55.08
CA GLU A 284 76.12 2.99 54.73
C GLU A 284 77.17 4.00 55.21
N ILE A 285 76.89 5.30 55.12
CA ILE A 285 77.77 6.36 55.62
C ILE A 285 77.88 6.28 57.15
N GLY A 286 76.78 5.99 57.86
CA GLY A 286 76.79 5.71 59.29
C GLY A 286 77.62 4.47 59.66
N ASP A 287 77.43 3.36 58.96
CA ASP A 287 78.17 2.11 59.18
C ASP A 287 79.69 2.30 58.88
N LYS A 288 80.04 3.03 57.81
CA LYS A 288 81.44 3.43 57.48
C LYS A 288 82.05 4.36 58.53
N MET A 289 81.27 5.31 59.06
CA MET A 289 81.71 6.21 60.14
C MET A 289 81.97 5.45 61.45
N LEU A 290 81.15 4.44 61.76
CA LEU A 290 81.32 3.58 62.92
C LEU A 290 82.65 2.81 62.85
N LEU A 291 82.93 2.20 61.69
CA LEU A 291 84.19 1.50 61.40
C LEU A 291 85.40 2.43 61.56
N LEU A 292 85.40 3.59 60.89
CA LEU A 292 86.49 4.57 61.00
C LEU A 292 86.71 5.07 62.44
N ASN A 293 85.66 5.18 63.25
CA ASN A 293 85.79 5.55 64.66
C ASN A 293 86.38 4.41 65.51
N GLN A 294 86.02 3.14 65.21
CA GLN A 294 86.61 1.96 65.84
C GLN A 294 88.11 1.83 65.49
N GLU A 295 88.48 2.05 64.23
CA GLU A 295 89.87 2.12 63.78
C GLU A 295 90.64 3.25 64.48
N LYS A 296 90.07 4.46 64.52
CA LYS A 296 90.65 5.62 65.22
C LYS A 296 90.93 5.32 66.69
N LEU A 297 90.00 4.69 67.40
CA LEU A 297 90.18 4.27 68.80
C LEU A 297 91.29 3.22 68.93
N SER A 298 91.36 2.25 68.02
CA SER A 298 92.45 1.25 67.94
C SER A 298 93.82 1.88 67.67
N HIS A 299 93.89 2.88 66.79
CA HIS A 299 95.12 3.63 66.51
C HIS A 299 95.51 4.53 67.69
N GLN A 300 94.56 5.18 68.36
CA GLN A 300 94.81 6.00 69.56
C GLN A 300 95.29 5.14 70.75
N GLY A 301 94.77 3.92 70.89
CA GLY A 301 95.28 2.92 71.83
C GLY A 301 96.73 2.54 71.54
N ARG A 302 97.02 2.15 70.28
CA ARG A 302 98.40 1.82 69.84
C ARG A 302 99.38 2.99 70.04
N LEU A 303 98.96 4.23 69.77
CA LEU A 303 99.77 5.44 70.01
C LEU A 303 100.14 5.63 71.48
N LYS A 304 99.21 5.38 72.42
CA LYS A 304 99.52 5.41 73.87
C LYS A 304 100.55 4.35 74.26
N THR A 305 100.47 3.14 73.68
CA THR A 305 101.48 2.09 73.92
C THR A 305 102.86 2.48 73.39
N VAL A 306 102.93 3.03 72.16
CA VAL A 306 104.20 3.46 71.55
C VAL A 306 104.84 4.62 72.31
N ALA A 307 104.04 5.56 72.83
CA ALA A 307 104.52 6.64 73.70
C ALA A 307 105.13 6.12 75.03
N GLY A 308 104.75 4.92 75.48
CA GLY A 308 105.37 4.26 76.63
C GLY A 308 106.74 3.63 76.35
N THR A 309 107.05 3.27 75.11
CA THR A 309 108.32 2.63 74.69
C THR A 309 109.39 3.63 74.24
N ASN A 310 109.51 4.75 74.94
CA ASN A 310 110.27 5.92 74.50
C ASN A 310 111.80 5.81 74.73
N ASN A 311 112.46 4.83 74.09
CA ASN A 311 113.93 4.71 74.11
C ASN A 311 114.57 4.20 72.78
N SER A 312 113.77 3.97 71.73
CA SER A 312 114.27 3.47 70.43
C SER A 312 114.44 4.56 69.36
N TYR A 313 113.75 5.70 69.50
CA TYR A 313 113.58 6.66 68.41
C TYR A 313 114.82 7.55 68.13
N SER A 314 115.64 7.82 69.15
CA SER A 314 116.82 8.69 69.03
C SER A 314 117.96 8.09 68.19
N LEU A 315 118.24 6.79 68.36
CA LEU A 315 119.24 6.09 67.54
C LEU A 315 118.85 6.05 66.05
N GLN A 316 117.56 5.89 65.77
CA GLN A 316 117.02 5.84 64.40
C GLN A 316 117.28 7.17 63.66
N MET A 317 117.04 8.31 64.31
CA MET A 317 117.24 9.64 63.74
C MET A 317 118.72 9.94 63.47
N ASN A 318 119.62 9.62 64.43
CA ASN A 318 121.06 9.81 64.24
C ASN A 318 121.59 8.95 63.08
N SER A 319 121.12 7.70 62.95
CA SER A 319 121.46 6.84 61.81
C SER A 319 120.97 7.39 60.47
N CYS A 320 119.83 8.10 60.46
CA CYS A 320 119.28 8.73 59.27
C CYS A 320 120.16 9.92 58.80
N GLY A 321 120.53 10.83 59.71
CA GLY A 321 121.39 11.97 59.39
C GLY A 321 122.76 11.57 58.83
N SER A 322 123.40 10.53 59.37
CA SER A 322 124.65 10.00 58.80
C SER A 322 124.47 9.45 57.38
N LYS A 323 123.37 8.75 57.10
CA LYS A 323 123.06 8.22 55.77
C LYS A 323 122.75 9.33 54.76
N GLU A 324 122.11 10.41 55.19
CA GLU A 324 121.83 11.58 54.34
C GLU A 324 123.11 12.31 53.92
N ILE A 325 124.06 12.49 54.84
CA ILE A 325 125.40 13.03 54.54
C ILE A 325 126.12 12.12 53.52
N SER A 326 126.13 10.80 53.75
CA SER A 326 126.72 9.84 52.79
C SER A 326 126.05 9.88 51.42
N LEU A 327 124.72 9.99 51.35
CA LEU A 327 123.97 10.10 50.08
C LEU A 327 124.31 11.38 49.32
N ASN A 328 124.46 12.52 50.00
CA ASN A 328 124.81 13.78 49.34
C ASN A 328 126.27 13.80 48.88
N MET A 329 127.19 13.18 49.62
CA MET A 329 128.56 12.93 49.14
C MET A 329 128.57 12.02 47.90
N LEU A 330 127.82 10.90 47.91
CA LEU A 330 127.71 9.98 46.79
C LEU A 330 127.15 10.65 45.53
N ARG A 331 126.11 11.49 45.68
CA ARG A 331 125.55 12.32 44.58
C ARG A 331 126.59 13.27 44.00
N SER A 332 127.38 13.94 44.83
CA SER A 332 128.45 14.83 44.36
C SER A 332 129.55 14.06 43.62
N THR A 333 129.94 12.87 44.09
CA THR A 333 130.89 12.03 43.35
C THR A 333 130.33 11.50 42.03
N LEU A 334 129.04 11.16 41.97
CA LEU A 334 128.37 10.75 40.73
C LEU A 334 128.42 11.86 39.68
N SER A 335 128.00 13.08 40.04
CA SER A 335 128.00 14.22 39.12
C SER A 335 129.40 14.59 38.60
N ASN A 336 130.44 14.41 39.42
CA ASN A 336 131.82 14.59 38.97
C ASN A 336 132.26 13.50 37.97
N ILE A 337 131.90 12.23 38.22
CA ILE A 337 132.22 11.09 37.34
C ILE A 337 131.46 11.19 36.02
N GLU A 338 130.18 11.58 36.05
CA GLU A 338 129.36 11.83 34.86
C GLU A 338 130.02 12.88 33.96
N LYS A 339 130.45 14.01 34.54
CA LYS A 339 131.14 15.08 33.80
C LYS A 339 132.52 14.68 33.28
N GLU A 340 133.26 13.83 34.00
CA GLU A 340 134.53 13.28 33.51
C GLU A 340 134.30 12.28 32.36
N ALA A 341 133.20 11.53 32.38
CA ALA A 341 132.81 10.63 31.29
C ALA A 341 132.38 11.38 30.03
N GLU A 342 131.62 12.48 30.16
CA GLU A 342 131.26 13.36 29.02
C GLU A 342 132.51 13.91 28.31
N LEU A 343 133.49 14.41 29.08
CA LEU A 343 134.76 14.92 28.53
C LEU A 343 135.55 13.83 27.82
N LYS A 344 135.66 12.63 28.42
CA LYS A 344 136.35 11.49 27.79
C LYS A 344 135.63 10.98 26.54
N GLN A 345 134.30 11.05 26.49
CA GLN A 345 133.55 10.72 25.28
C GLN A 345 133.85 11.74 24.16
N GLN A 346 133.88 13.03 24.48
CA GLN A 346 134.26 14.08 23.53
C GLN A 346 135.70 13.90 23.01
N ASP A 347 136.65 13.52 23.87
CA ASP A 347 138.02 13.17 23.45
C ASP A 347 138.05 11.92 22.55
N VAL A 348 137.27 10.89 22.84
CA VAL A 348 137.15 9.68 21.99
C VAL A 348 136.59 10.04 20.61
N ASP A 349 135.57 10.90 20.54
CA ASP A 349 134.96 11.31 19.27
C ASP A 349 135.90 12.21 18.45
N ASN A 350 136.65 13.10 19.09
CA ASN A 350 137.74 13.87 18.46
C ASN A 350 138.83 12.95 17.89
N ASN A 351 139.30 11.97 18.67
CA ASN A 351 140.30 11.00 18.23
C ASN A 351 139.78 10.11 17.08
N ASN A 352 138.50 9.72 17.10
CA ASN A 352 137.85 8.97 16.01
C ASN A 352 137.76 9.81 14.72
N ALA A 353 137.48 11.10 14.82
CA ALA A 353 137.49 12.01 13.67
C ALA A 353 138.88 12.14 13.04
N GLN A 354 139.93 12.32 13.85
CA GLN A 354 141.32 12.35 13.37
C GLN A 354 141.75 11.01 12.76
N LEU A 355 141.38 9.87 13.37
CA LEU A 355 141.62 8.54 12.82
C LEU A 355 140.90 8.30 11.49
N LYS A 356 139.76 8.95 11.25
CA LYS A 356 139.08 8.92 9.96
C LYS A 356 139.85 9.73 8.92
N GLU A 357 140.21 10.98 9.22
CA GLU A 357 141.01 11.82 8.30
C GLU A 357 142.33 11.14 7.90
N LEU A 358 143.02 10.51 8.85
CA LEU A 358 144.25 9.76 8.59
C LEU A 358 144.02 8.51 7.73
N LYS A 359 142.88 7.81 7.87
CA LYS A 359 142.51 6.68 7.00
C LYS A 359 142.16 7.12 5.59
N ASP A 360 141.38 8.19 5.45
CA ASP A 360 141.00 8.76 4.16
C ASP A 360 142.27 9.23 3.41
N ARG A 361 143.17 9.95 4.10
CA ARG A 361 144.47 10.38 3.56
C ARG A 361 145.43 9.24 3.24
N LEU A 362 145.37 8.12 3.99
CA LEU A 362 146.13 6.91 3.66
C LEU A 362 145.57 6.21 2.42
N SER A 363 144.24 6.17 2.25
CA SER A 363 143.59 5.68 1.03
C SER A 363 144.04 6.48 -0.20
N ASP A 364 144.06 7.81 -0.11
CA ASP A 364 144.54 8.68 -1.19
C ASP A 364 146.02 8.40 -1.53
N LEU A 365 146.89 8.25 -0.52
CA LEU A 365 148.31 7.93 -0.72
C LEU A 365 148.54 6.53 -1.31
N VAL A 366 147.67 5.56 -1.00
CA VAL A 366 147.68 4.22 -1.62
C VAL A 366 147.25 4.30 -3.09
N GLN A 367 146.16 5.01 -3.39
CA GLN A 367 145.69 5.22 -4.77
C GLN A 367 146.72 5.97 -5.62
N GLN A 368 147.40 6.98 -5.05
CA GLN A 368 148.50 7.69 -5.71
C GLN A 368 149.72 6.78 -5.95
N ASN A 369 150.10 5.93 -4.98
CA ASN A 369 151.16 4.95 -5.18
C ASN A 369 150.81 3.91 -6.25
N GLU A 370 149.57 3.41 -6.27
CA GLU A 370 149.13 2.52 -7.35
C GLU A 370 149.18 3.20 -8.72
N ALA A 371 148.71 4.44 -8.84
CA ALA A 371 148.78 5.20 -10.09
C ALA A 371 150.25 5.39 -10.55
N MET A 372 151.14 5.79 -9.64
CA MET A 372 152.57 5.96 -9.91
C MET A 372 153.25 4.62 -10.28
N MET A 373 152.88 3.51 -9.64
CA MET A 373 153.41 2.17 -9.95
C MET A 373 152.90 1.64 -11.29
N ARG A 374 151.66 1.95 -11.68
CA ARG A 374 151.13 1.68 -13.03
C ARG A 374 151.93 2.46 -14.06
N GLU A 375 152.12 3.77 -13.86
CA GLU A 375 152.88 4.64 -14.77
C GLU A 375 154.36 4.20 -14.88
N PHE A 376 155.02 3.91 -13.76
CA PHE A 376 156.38 3.39 -13.73
C PHE A 376 156.50 2.06 -14.48
N THR A 377 155.53 1.15 -14.30
CA THR A 377 155.51 -0.13 -15.02
C THR A 377 155.33 0.08 -16.53
N GLN A 378 154.48 1.02 -16.92
CA GLN A 378 154.24 1.39 -18.32
C GLN A 378 155.51 2.02 -18.95
N LYS A 379 156.18 2.95 -18.26
CA LYS A 379 157.47 3.53 -18.67
C LYS A 379 158.59 2.48 -18.72
N LYS A 380 158.63 1.54 -17.77
CA LYS A 380 159.58 0.40 -17.77
C LYS A 380 159.36 -0.51 -18.98
N GLN A 381 158.11 -0.79 -19.35
CA GLN A 381 157.78 -1.54 -20.57
C GLN A 381 158.20 -0.78 -21.83
N GLN A 382 157.94 0.54 -21.91
CA GLN A 382 158.42 1.38 -23.03
C GLN A 382 159.95 1.38 -23.15
N VAL A 383 160.69 1.54 -22.04
CA VAL A 383 162.16 1.49 -22.05
C VAL A 383 162.67 0.10 -22.45
N LEU A 384 162.02 -0.99 -22.03
CA LEU A 384 162.38 -2.34 -22.47
C LEU A 384 162.09 -2.57 -23.96
N ALA A 385 161.01 -2.01 -24.52
CA ALA A 385 160.71 -2.04 -25.94
C ALA A 385 161.75 -1.25 -26.77
N LEU A 386 162.08 -0.04 -26.34
CA LEU A 386 163.14 0.78 -26.95
C LEU A 386 164.52 0.11 -26.86
N LYS A 387 164.83 -0.57 -25.74
CA LYS A 387 166.09 -1.31 -25.58
C LYS A 387 166.16 -2.59 -26.41
N LYS A 388 165.01 -3.20 -26.75
CA LYS A 388 164.95 -4.24 -27.81
C LYS A 388 165.18 -3.62 -29.19
N GLN A 389 164.48 -2.55 -29.55
CA GLN A 389 164.63 -1.86 -30.84
C GLN A 389 166.04 -1.30 -31.10
N LYS A 390 166.81 -0.98 -30.05
CA LYS A 390 168.20 -0.50 -30.19
C LYS A 390 169.26 -1.62 -30.18
N ASN A 391 168.84 -2.86 -30.00
CA ASN A 391 169.65 -4.08 -30.05
C ASN A 391 169.18 -5.01 -31.20
N SER A 392 168.60 -4.42 -32.26
CA SER A 392 168.19 -5.07 -33.51
C SER A 392 168.51 -4.12 -34.67
#